data_AF-E6R8I0-F1
#
_entry.id   AF-E6R8I0-F1
#
_cell.length_a   1.000
_cell.length_b   1.000
_cell.length_c   1.000
_cell.angle_alpha   90.00
_cell.angle_beta   90.00
_cell.angle_gamma   90.00
#
_symmetry.space_group_name_H-M   'P 1'
#
loop_
_entity.id
_entity.type
_entity.pdbx_description
1 polymer ?
#
loop_
_entity_poly.entity_id
_entity_poly.type
_entity_poly.pdbx_seq_one_letter_code
_entity_poly.pdbx_strand_id
1 'polypeptide(L)'
;MTTTLSNTSDSVVPTAGGVIRVRPYRSSSNAQLKAVLTFTPRVSALDRHNTSSQTDQFRGFFVLFWIGLGLMFVRTSMLSWEENRTLLSWSFGRLITGDALVLAISDLIMVLAMFLCVPFVKALQYRWFNYYWTGLIIQHAFQSVYLAMAVWWGYHRQWYWVQSGFLVLHAMSSMMKMHSYMAHNGMLATVYHQLQSEKKHLEAAITQYPGGREALLAEASSRQASLEAVEANQSTNVSTPIGTPGICTPSFNSGSGYEEPIAAVRRKMIMSEGTESSTGHSSAREETSIEAHRRRQHLHIDAPPRRPYATDALPSPSADLPLGTSLEPSHTTSPHVPSPPGALAWSSNEEIALLATNIDAMQEELKSNGAKGLVWPQNVTYRHFLDFMFFPTLVYQLEYPRTDTMRPLVVVEKIIATFGTFSLIYTITEHYIMPLLPTEGDTKSLFKSYISLAGPMLLNYLLIFYIIFECVCTGFAELSYFADREFYQDWWNSTSWDEFARKWNKPVHTFLLRHVYASTMSTLQLTRTSAAFVTFLLSALCHELVMAVVTKKIRPYLFLMQMAQLPMIALGRLPIVRKNKTIGNIVFWMGLMAGFPLL
;
A
#
# COMPACT_ATOMS: atom_id res chain seq x y z
N MET A 1 -2.29 21.56 5.75
CA MET A 1 -1.62 21.57 4.43
C MET A 1 -2.40 20.71 3.45
N THR A 2 -3.23 21.35 2.65
CA THR A 2 -3.58 20.89 1.30
C THR A 2 -2.30 20.95 0.47
N THR A 3 -1.54 19.85 0.43
CA THR A 3 -0.44 19.73 -0.52
C THR A 3 -1.06 19.44 -1.88
N THR A 4 -1.25 20.50 -2.66
CA THR A 4 -1.26 20.41 -4.11
C THR A 4 0.00 19.67 -4.51
N LEU A 5 -0.13 18.42 -4.96
CA LEU A 5 0.95 17.69 -5.62
C LEU A 5 1.41 18.58 -6.79
N SER A 6 2.63 19.10 -6.72
CA SER A 6 3.21 19.83 -7.85
C SER A 6 3.43 18.82 -8.98
N ASN A 7 3.02 19.17 -10.20
CA ASN A 7 3.10 18.27 -11.36
C ASN A 7 4.54 18.00 -11.86
N THR A 8 5.57 18.58 -11.23
CA THR A 8 6.92 18.65 -11.81
C THR A 8 8.09 18.57 -10.83
N SER A 9 7.88 18.50 -9.51
CA SER A 9 8.99 18.43 -8.54
C SER A 9 8.85 17.31 -7.51
N ASP A 10 9.98 16.73 -7.10
CA ASP A 10 10.10 15.76 -6.00
C ASP A 10 9.41 16.35 -4.76
N SER A 11 8.21 15.86 -4.42
CA SER A 11 7.54 16.27 -3.20
C SER A 11 8.21 15.59 -2.01
N VAL A 12 9.10 16.32 -1.36
CA VAL A 12 9.72 15.95 -0.10
C VAL A 12 8.68 16.14 1.00
N VAL A 13 8.12 15.04 1.49
CA VAL A 13 7.30 15.08 2.70
C VAL A 13 8.23 14.82 3.87
N PRO A 14 8.54 15.84 4.70
CA PRO A 14 9.31 15.62 5.91
C PRO A 14 8.45 14.84 6.91
N THR A 15 8.92 13.66 7.29
CA THR A 15 8.38 12.84 8.39
C THR A 15 9.43 12.72 9.48
N ALA A 16 9.00 12.47 10.72
CA ALA A 16 9.86 12.47 11.90
C ALA A 16 11.02 11.44 11.86
N GLY A 17 10.99 10.47 10.93
CA GLY A 17 12.03 9.45 10.74
C GLY A 17 12.76 9.48 9.38
N GLY A 18 12.61 10.54 8.58
CA GLY A 18 13.28 10.67 7.29
C GLY A 18 12.43 11.30 6.18
N VAL A 19 13.08 11.56 5.04
CA VAL A 19 12.48 12.19 3.86
C VAL A 19 11.81 11.13 2.98
N ILE A 20 10.48 11.14 2.91
CA ILE A 20 9.76 10.38 1.89
C ILE A 20 9.80 11.20 0.60
N ARG A 21 10.53 10.73 -0.41
CA ARG A 21 10.50 11.29 -1.76
C ARG A 21 9.34 10.66 -2.52
N VAL A 22 8.23 11.38 -2.65
CA VAL A 22 7.14 10.96 -3.53
C VAL A 22 7.41 11.57 -4.91
N ARG A 23 7.80 10.72 -5.87
CA ARG A 23 7.95 11.08 -7.27
C ARG A 23 6.61 10.91 -8.00
N PRO A 24 5.99 11.98 -8.51
CA PRO A 24 4.94 11.82 -9.50
C PRO A 24 5.56 11.17 -10.75
N TYR A 25 5.09 9.98 -11.11
CA TYR A 25 5.55 9.27 -12.31
C TYR A 25 4.47 9.27 -13.39
N ARG A 26 4.91 9.44 -14.63
CA ARG A 26 4.13 9.40 -15.86
C ARG A 26 4.65 8.20 -16.66
N SER A 27 3.83 7.20 -17.00
CA SER A 27 4.32 6.09 -17.81
C SER A 27 4.60 6.55 -19.22
N SER A 28 5.55 5.91 -19.89
CA SER A 28 5.79 6.12 -21.32
C SER A 28 4.52 5.88 -22.14
N SER A 29 3.59 5.05 -21.63
CA SER A 29 2.30 4.75 -22.23
C SER A 29 1.14 5.71 -21.89
N ASN A 30 1.20 6.55 -20.84
CA ASN A 30 0.09 7.46 -20.52
C ASN A 30 0.45 8.67 -19.62
N ALA A 31 -0.31 9.75 -19.78
CA ALA A 31 -0.19 11.00 -19.05
C ALA A 31 -0.81 11.03 -17.62
N GLN A 32 -1.53 9.99 -17.19
CA GLN A 32 -2.22 9.98 -15.89
C GLN A 32 -1.31 9.55 -14.72
N LEU A 33 -1.39 10.29 -13.60
CA LEU A 33 -0.70 9.98 -12.34
C LEU A 33 -1.29 8.73 -11.68
N LYS A 34 -0.52 7.64 -11.62
CA LYS A 34 -0.88 6.41 -10.89
C LYS A 34 -0.35 6.44 -9.46
N ALA A 35 -1.13 5.94 -8.50
CA ALA A 35 -0.70 5.78 -7.11
C ALA A 35 0.21 4.55 -7.00
N VAL A 36 1.50 4.78 -6.72
CA VAL A 36 2.53 3.76 -6.68
C VAL A 36 2.35 2.86 -5.45
N LEU A 37 2.05 1.59 -5.66
CA LEU A 37 2.30 0.55 -4.66
C LEU A 37 3.74 0.06 -4.87
N THR A 38 4.51 -0.09 -3.80
CA THR A 38 5.91 -0.53 -3.91
C THR A 38 6.22 -1.53 -2.83
N PHE A 39 6.37 -2.80 -3.22
CA PHE A 39 6.95 -3.81 -2.35
C PHE A 39 8.45 -3.61 -2.30
N THR A 40 8.99 -3.39 -1.10
CA THR A 40 10.42 -3.21 -0.88
C THR A 40 10.84 -4.02 0.33
N PRO A 41 12.10 -4.49 0.39
CA PRO A 41 12.63 -5.12 1.60
C PRO A 41 12.50 -4.15 2.77
N ARG A 42 11.64 -4.48 3.74
CA ARG A 42 11.34 -3.66 4.92
C ARG A 42 11.23 -4.56 6.14
N VAL A 43 11.72 -4.06 7.26
CA VAL A 43 11.54 -4.71 8.57
C VAL A 43 10.30 -4.16 9.26
N SER A 44 9.69 -4.98 10.12
CA SER A 44 8.52 -4.53 10.87
C SER A 44 8.90 -3.48 11.91
N ALA A 45 7.95 -2.62 12.29
CA ALA A 45 8.17 -1.53 13.24
C ALA A 45 8.51 -2.03 14.66
N LEU A 46 7.90 -3.13 15.11
CA LEU A 46 8.15 -3.71 16.43
C LEU A 46 9.28 -4.75 16.44
N ASP A 47 9.88 -5.05 15.28
CA ASP A 47 10.98 -6.01 15.15
C ASP A 47 12.18 -5.58 16.03
N ARG A 48 12.76 -6.55 16.74
CA ARG A 48 13.95 -6.36 17.57
C ARG A 48 15.15 -5.89 16.76
N HIS A 49 15.27 -6.30 15.50
CA HIS A 49 16.40 -5.93 14.64
C HIS A 49 16.22 -4.57 13.95
N ASN A 50 15.10 -3.88 14.16
CA ASN A 50 14.86 -2.57 13.58
C ASN A 50 15.59 -1.47 14.36
N THR A 51 16.69 -0.96 13.81
CA THR A 51 17.53 0.07 14.44
C THR A 51 16.77 1.35 14.76
N SER A 52 15.86 1.79 13.89
CA SER A 52 15.04 2.99 14.09
C SER A 52 14.14 2.87 15.32
N SER A 53 13.53 1.69 15.49
CA SER A 53 12.66 1.38 16.64
C SER A 53 13.45 1.25 17.95
N GLN A 54 14.69 0.75 17.89
CA GLN A 54 15.55 0.62 19.06
C GLN A 54 16.07 1.97 19.58
N THR A 55 16.20 2.97 18.71
CA THR A 55 16.60 4.33 19.09
C THR A 55 15.46 5.19 19.65
N ASP A 56 14.22 4.69 19.63
CA ASP A 56 13.06 5.43 20.14
C ASP A 56 13.07 5.49 21.68
N GLN A 57 12.95 6.70 22.22
CA GLN A 57 12.88 6.96 23.66
C GLN A 57 11.68 6.25 24.33
N PHE A 58 10.61 6.00 23.58
CA PHE A 58 9.40 5.34 24.10
C PHE A 58 9.47 3.80 24.09
N ARG A 59 10.55 3.20 23.56
CA ARG A 59 10.75 1.74 23.59
C ARG A 59 10.72 1.17 25.01
N GLY A 60 11.13 1.95 26.02
CA GLY A 60 11.04 1.57 27.42
C GLY A 60 9.61 1.27 27.89
N PHE A 61 8.60 2.03 27.42
CA PHE A 61 7.20 1.77 27.74
C PHE A 61 6.69 0.48 27.10
N PHE A 62 7.15 0.17 25.88
CA PHE A 62 6.84 -1.10 25.24
C PHE A 62 7.41 -2.29 26.03
N VAL A 63 8.65 -2.19 26.53
CA VAL A 63 9.24 -3.24 27.36
C VAL A 63 8.48 -3.36 28.70
N LEU A 64 8.17 -2.23 29.35
CA LEU A 64 7.41 -2.21 30.60
C LEU A 64 6.01 -2.82 30.44
N PHE A 65 5.36 -2.57 29.31
CA PHE A 65 4.06 -3.18 28.96
C PHE A 65 4.14 -4.71 28.98
N TRP A 66 5.14 -5.31 28.32
CA TRP A 66 5.31 -6.76 28.31
C TRP A 66 5.72 -7.34 29.66
N ILE A 67 6.57 -6.64 30.42
CA ILE A 67 6.90 -7.05 31.80
C ILE A 67 5.63 -7.02 32.66
N GLY A 68 4.82 -5.96 32.57
CA GLY A 68 3.56 -5.84 33.29
C GLY A 68 2.58 -6.96 32.96
N LEU A 69 2.44 -7.31 31.67
CA LEU A 69 1.63 -8.45 31.24
C LEU A 69 2.15 -9.78 31.76
N GLY A 70 3.47 -9.98 31.75
CA GLY A 70 4.10 -11.17 32.32
C GLY A 70 3.82 -11.31 33.82
N LEU A 71 3.97 -10.23 34.58
CA LEU A 71 3.65 -10.22 36.01
C LEU A 71 2.17 -10.45 36.28
N MET A 72 1.28 -9.82 35.49
CA MET A 72 -0.15 -10.03 35.57
C MET A 72 -0.52 -11.49 35.30
N PHE A 73 0.10 -12.10 34.28
CA PHE A 73 -0.10 -13.52 33.97
C PHE A 73 0.33 -14.41 35.12
N VAL A 74 1.55 -14.25 35.63
CA VAL A 74 2.07 -15.04 36.75
C VAL A 74 1.17 -14.90 37.97
N ARG A 75 0.80 -13.67 38.35
CA ARG A 75 -0.12 -13.41 39.45
C ARG A 75 -1.46 -14.13 39.25
N THR A 76 -2.03 -14.04 38.06
CA THR A 76 -3.35 -14.64 37.77
C THR A 76 -3.27 -16.17 37.75
N SER A 77 -2.21 -16.74 37.20
CA SER A 77 -1.97 -18.18 37.24
C SER A 77 -1.77 -18.70 38.66
N MET A 78 -1.10 -17.95 39.54
CA MET A 78 -0.97 -18.31 40.95
C MET A 78 -2.33 -18.31 41.67
N LEU A 79 -3.14 -17.27 41.45
CA LEU A 79 -4.50 -17.21 42.02
C LEU A 79 -5.39 -18.34 41.50
N SER A 80 -5.34 -18.62 40.19
CA SER A 80 -6.08 -19.73 39.57
C SER A 80 -5.63 -21.08 40.13
N TRP A 81 -4.33 -21.25 40.41
CA TRP A 81 -3.79 -22.44 41.04
C TRP A 81 -4.29 -22.62 42.48
N GLU A 82 -4.35 -21.55 43.27
CA GLU A 82 -4.84 -21.59 44.65
C GLU A 82 -6.33 -21.96 44.72
N GLU A 83 -7.14 -21.42 43.81
CA GLU A 83 -8.60 -21.62 43.78
C GLU A 83 -9.01 -22.93 43.11
N ASN A 84 -8.49 -23.21 41.90
CA ASN A 84 -8.96 -24.29 41.04
C ASN A 84 -7.95 -25.44 40.86
N ARG A 85 -6.75 -25.35 41.46
CA ARG A 85 -5.63 -26.30 41.24
C ARG A 85 -5.25 -26.49 39.77
N THR A 86 -5.55 -25.51 38.93
CA THR A 86 -5.21 -25.48 37.50
C THR A 86 -4.64 -24.11 37.15
N LEU A 87 -3.62 -24.06 36.29
CA LEU A 87 -2.97 -22.79 35.89
C LEU A 87 -3.77 -22.04 34.83
N LEU A 88 -4.46 -22.79 33.97
CA LEU A 88 -5.32 -22.32 32.89
C LEU A 88 -6.50 -23.30 32.83
N SER A 89 -7.74 -22.82 32.92
CA SER A 89 -8.88 -23.73 32.78
C SER A 89 -8.95 -24.23 31.33
N TRP A 90 -9.22 -25.53 31.14
CA TRP A 90 -9.27 -26.12 29.78
C TRP A 90 -10.60 -25.84 29.06
N SER A 91 -11.44 -24.95 29.62
CA SER A 91 -12.81 -24.67 29.17
C SER A 91 -12.84 -24.00 27.79
N PHE A 92 -12.01 -22.99 27.57
CA PHE A 92 -11.88 -22.31 26.27
C PHE A 92 -11.07 -23.13 25.26
N GLY A 93 -10.12 -23.94 25.74
CA GLY A 93 -9.44 -24.94 24.91
C GLY A 93 -10.45 -25.86 24.22
N ARG A 94 -11.45 -26.37 24.97
CA ARG A 94 -12.57 -27.16 24.40
C ARG A 94 -13.35 -26.40 23.34
N LEU A 95 -13.59 -25.10 23.57
CA LEU A 95 -14.34 -24.27 22.62
C LEU A 95 -13.63 -24.15 21.28
N ILE A 96 -12.30 -24.18 21.27
CA ILE A 96 -11.47 -24.13 20.06
C ILE A 96 -11.33 -25.52 19.42
N THR A 97 -11.03 -26.54 20.22
CA THR A 97 -10.66 -27.87 19.71
C THR A 97 -11.84 -28.80 19.44
N GLY A 98 -13.04 -28.46 19.92
CA GLY A 98 -14.20 -29.37 19.93
C GLY A 98 -14.56 -29.99 18.58
N ASP A 99 -14.36 -29.27 17.49
CA ASP A 99 -14.69 -29.72 16.11
C ASP A 99 -13.54 -29.47 15.12
N ALA A 100 -12.30 -29.43 15.61
CA ALA A 100 -11.12 -29.00 14.85
C ALA A 100 -10.82 -29.85 13.61
N LEU A 101 -11.13 -31.16 13.63
CA LEU A 101 -10.89 -32.03 12.49
C LEU A 101 -11.81 -31.69 11.31
N VAL A 102 -13.10 -31.51 11.56
CA VAL A 102 -14.06 -31.13 10.50
C VAL A 102 -13.74 -29.73 9.98
N LEU A 103 -13.30 -28.83 10.88
CA LEU A 103 -12.79 -27.51 10.48
C LEU A 103 -11.59 -27.65 9.54
N ALA A 104 -10.59 -28.45 9.89
CA ALA A 104 -9.39 -28.65 9.07
C ALA A 104 -9.73 -29.26 7.69
N ILE A 105 -10.65 -30.22 7.62
CA ILE A 105 -11.10 -30.78 6.33
C ILE A 105 -11.84 -29.73 5.50
N SER A 106 -12.75 -28.96 6.12
CA SER A 106 -13.50 -27.91 5.43
C SER A 106 -12.56 -26.84 4.89
N ASP A 107 -11.57 -26.46 5.70
CA ASP A 107 -10.52 -25.51 5.34
C ASP A 107 -9.66 -26.04 4.18
N LEU A 108 -9.23 -27.29 4.25
CA LEU A 108 -8.49 -27.95 3.18
C LEU A 108 -9.27 -27.95 1.86
N ILE A 109 -10.57 -28.27 1.88
CA ILE A 109 -11.42 -28.22 0.68
C ILE A 109 -11.49 -26.79 0.11
N MET A 110 -11.66 -25.79 0.98
CA MET A 110 -11.67 -24.39 0.58
C MET A 110 -10.33 -23.93 -0.01
N VAL A 111 -9.20 -24.35 0.56
CA VAL A 111 -7.85 -24.06 0.07
C VAL A 111 -7.63 -24.77 -1.28
N LEU A 112 -8.06 -26.02 -1.41
CA LEU A 112 -7.98 -26.78 -2.65
C LEU A 112 -8.79 -26.11 -3.78
N ALA A 113 -9.97 -25.58 -3.46
CA ALA A 113 -10.79 -24.84 -4.42
C ALA A 113 -10.11 -23.57 -4.95
N MET A 114 -9.19 -22.95 -4.20
CA MET A 114 -8.43 -21.79 -4.69
C MET A 114 -7.58 -22.13 -5.92
N PHE A 115 -7.09 -23.37 -6.05
CA PHE A 115 -6.27 -23.76 -7.19
C PHE A 115 -7.04 -23.74 -8.52
N LEU A 116 -8.38 -23.67 -8.50
CA LEU A 116 -9.21 -23.45 -9.70
C LEU A 116 -8.94 -22.10 -10.39
N CYS A 117 -8.30 -21.15 -9.70
CA CYS A 117 -7.83 -19.90 -10.32
C CYS A 117 -6.75 -20.13 -11.38
N VAL A 118 -5.92 -21.19 -11.26
CA VAL A 118 -4.87 -21.50 -12.23
C VAL A 118 -5.43 -21.97 -13.58
N PRO A 119 -6.34 -22.98 -13.65
CA PRO A 119 -6.95 -23.35 -14.92
C PRO A 119 -7.81 -22.22 -15.52
N PHE A 120 -8.44 -21.37 -14.70
CA PHE A 120 -9.10 -20.15 -15.19
C PHE A 120 -8.14 -19.23 -15.95
N VAL A 121 -6.97 -18.93 -15.38
CA VAL A 121 -5.96 -18.10 -16.07
C VAL A 121 -5.37 -18.81 -17.28
N LYS A 122 -5.17 -20.14 -17.22
CA LYS A 122 -4.74 -20.91 -18.40
C LYS A 122 -5.77 -20.85 -19.54
N ALA A 123 -7.06 -20.90 -19.23
CA ALA A 123 -8.11 -20.75 -20.24
C ALA A 123 -8.06 -19.36 -20.91
N LEU A 124 -7.74 -18.31 -20.14
CA LEU A 124 -7.48 -16.96 -20.69
C LEU A 124 -6.20 -16.93 -21.56
N GLN A 125 -5.15 -17.62 -21.14
CA GLN A 125 -3.91 -17.75 -21.93
C GLN A 125 -4.16 -18.42 -23.29
N TYR A 126 -4.94 -19.50 -23.32
CA TYR A 126 -5.32 -20.21 -24.55
C TYR A 126 -6.45 -19.53 -25.34
N ARG A 127 -6.90 -18.33 -24.91
CA ARG A 127 -7.97 -17.54 -25.57
C ARG A 127 -9.30 -18.28 -25.69
N TRP A 128 -9.67 -19.11 -24.70
CA TRP A 128 -10.97 -19.78 -24.69
C TRP A 128 -12.13 -18.78 -24.51
N PHE A 129 -11.88 -17.68 -23.79
CA PHE A 129 -12.83 -16.58 -23.62
C PHE A 129 -12.09 -15.26 -23.34
N ASN A 130 -12.79 -14.13 -23.49
CA ASN A 130 -12.25 -12.79 -23.24
C ASN A 130 -12.43 -12.37 -21.77
N TYR A 131 -11.48 -11.61 -21.22
CA TYR A 131 -11.53 -11.24 -19.80
C TYR A 131 -12.69 -10.29 -19.44
N TYR A 132 -12.86 -9.19 -20.17
CA TYR A 132 -13.70 -8.05 -19.76
C TYR A 132 -15.21 -8.32 -19.61
N TRP A 133 -15.76 -9.35 -20.25
CA TRP A 133 -17.19 -9.68 -20.11
C TRP A 133 -17.36 -11.05 -19.50
N THR A 134 -16.97 -12.09 -20.23
CA THR A 134 -17.15 -13.47 -19.79
C THR A 134 -16.23 -13.82 -18.62
N GLY A 135 -14.96 -13.40 -18.66
CA GLY A 135 -14.02 -13.63 -17.56
C GLY A 135 -14.43 -12.96 -16.25
N LEU A 136 -14.87 -11.70 -16.28
CA LEU A 136 -15.36 -10.99 -15.09
C LEU A 136 -16.59 -11.65 -14.48
N ILE A 137 -17.57 -12.03 -15.29
CA ILE A 137 -18.78 -12.72 -14.80
C ILE A 137 -18.41 -14.05 -14.13
N ILE A 138 -17.59 -14.86 -14.79
CA ILE A 138 -17.13 -16.15 -14.24
C ILE A 138 -16.37 -15.93 -12.93
N GLN A 139 -15.44 -14.96 -12.90
CA GLN A 139 -14.64 -14.62 -11.72
C GLN A 139 -15.52 -14.24 -10.53
N HIS A 140 -16.46 -13.30 -10.73
CA HIS A 140 -17.32 -12.81 -9.65
C HIS A 140 -18.35 -13.86 -9.21
N ALA A 141 -18.90 -14.65 -10.14
CA ALA A 141 -19.80 -15.74 -9.81
C ALA A 141 -19.08 -16.80 -8.96
N PHE A 142 -17.89 -17.23 -9.37
CA PHE A 142 -17.06 -18.17 -8.61
C PHE A 142 -16.74 -17.65 -7.20
N GLN A 143 -16.30 -16.40 -7.07
CA GLN A 143 -15.99 -15.78 -5.77
C GLN A 143 -17.21 -15.66 -4.87
N SER A 144 -18.36 -15.27 -5.43
CA SER A 144 -19.61 -15.14 -4.68
C SER A 144 -20.09 -16.49 -4.17
N VAL A 145 -20.05 -17.53 -5.02
CA VAL A 145 -20.39 -18.90 -4.63
C VAL A 145 -19.40 -19.40 -3.57
N TYR A 146 -18.10 -19.16 -3.74
CA TYR A 146 -17.08 -19.58 -2.78
C TYR A 146 -17.33 -19.00 -1.37
N LEU A 147 -17.55 -17.68 -1.28
CA LEU A 147 -17.82 -17.03 0.00
C LEU A 147 -19.19 -17.44 0.58
N ALA A 148 -20.23 -17.51 -0.26
CA ALA A 148 -21.57 -17.92 0.17
C ALA A 148 -21.57 -19.34 0.72
N MET A 149 -20.85 -20.27 0.08
CA MET A 149 -20.70 -21.65 0.56
C MET A 149 -19.98 -21.72 1.90
N ALA A 150 -18.92 -20.94 2.12
CA ALA A 150 -18.22 -20.89 3.40
C ALA A 150 -19.13 -20.35 4.52
N VAL A 151 -19.88 -19.27 4.26
CA VAL A 151 -20.83 -18.68 5.22
C VAL A 151 -21.98 -19.65 5.51
N TRP A 152 -22.56 -20.25 4.47
CA TRP A 152 -23.64 -21.23 4.60
C TRP A 152 -23.19 -22.46 5.39
N TRP A 153 -21.99 -22.98 5.11
CA TRP A 153 -21.42 -24.12 5.83
C TRP A 153 -21.19 -23.81 7.31
N GLY A 154 -20.60 -22.65 7.62
CA GLY A 154 -20.39 -22.21 9.00
C GLY A 154 -21.69 -22.06 9.79
N TYR A 155 -22.76 -21.56 9.15
CA TYR A 155 -24.07 -21.45 9.78
C TYR A 155 -24.75 -22.82 9.96
N HIS A 156 -24.78 -23.65 8.91
CA HIS A 156 -25.47 -24.94 8.93
C HIS A 156 -24.83 -25.94 9.90
N ARG A 157 -23.50 -25.95 9.98
CA ARG A 157 -22.76 -26.85 10.88
C ARG A 157 -22.90 -26.47 12.36
N GLN A 158 -23.44 -25.29 12.66
CA GLN A 158 -23.67 -24.80 14.03
C GLN A 158 -22.40 -24.70 14.89
N TRP A 159 -21.23 -24.50 14.28
CA TRP A 159 -19.97 -24.33 14.98
C TRP A 159 -19.97 -23.21 16.02
N TYR A 160 -19.03 -23.30 16.98
CA TYR A 160 -18.79 -22.20 17.91
C TYR A 160 -18.20 -21.00 17.16
N TRP A 161 -18.29 -19.85 17.81
CA TRP A 161 -17.93 -18.56 17.22
C TRP A 161 -16.47 -18.53 16.71
N VAL A 162 -15.56 -19.28 17.36
CA VAL A 162 -14.14 -19.35 16.96
C VAL A 162 -13.98 -20.06 15.62
N GLN A 163 -14.57 -21.26 15.44
CA GLN A 163 -14.42 -22.01 14.18
C GLN A 163 -15.16 -21.32 13.03
N SER A 164 -16.37 -20.83 13.28
CA SER A 164 -17.15 -20.09 12.28
C SER A 164 -16.45 -18.79 11.87
N GLY A 165 -15.90 -18.07 12.84
CA GLY A 165 -15.10 -16.87 12.61
C GLY A 165 -13.83 -17.16 11.80
N PHE A 166 -13.08 -18.21 12.18
CA PHE A 166 -11.90 -18.64 11.44
C PHE A 166 -12.21 -18.98 9.99
N LEU A 167 -13.22 -19.83 9.74
CA LEU A 167 -13.58 -20.27 8.38
C LEU A 167 -13.95 -19.07 7.50
N VAL A 168 -14.78 -18.15 7.99
CA VAL A 168 -15.23 -16.99 7.20
C VAL A 168 -14.11 -15.97 7.00
N LEU A 169 -13.30 -15.69 8.02
CA LEU A 169 -12.14 -14.81 7.87
C LEU A 169 -11.13 -15.38 6.86
N HIS A 170 -10.87 -16.68 6.91
CA HIS A 170 -10.01 -17.34 5.95
C HIS A 170 -10.63 -17.35 4.55
N ALA A 171 -11.94 -17.60 4.42
CA ALA A 171 -12.67 -17.52 3.16
C ALA A 171 -12.55 -16.12 2.52
N MET A 172 -12.72 -15.06 3.31
CA MET A 172 -12.60 -13.69 2.83
C MET A 172 -11.17 -13.36 2.38
N SER A 173 -10.16 -13.74 3.17
CA SER A 173 -8.75 -13.58 2.80
C SER A 173 -8.42 -14.31 1.49
N SER A 174 -8.85 -15.57 1.39
CA SER A 174 -8.69 -16.40 0.19
C SER A 174 -9.43 -15.82 -1.01
N MET A 175 -10.65 -15.30 -0.84
CA MET A 175 -11.39 -14.62 -1.89
C MET A 175 -10.66 -13.37 -2.40
N MET A 176 -10.10 -12.55 -1.50
CA MET A 176 -9.30 -11.38 -1.88
C MET A 176 -8.05 -11.79 -2.67
N LYS A 177 -7.35 -12.85 -2.25
CA LYS A 177 -6.21 -13.40 -3.00
C LYS A 177 -6.61 -13.90 -4.38
N MET A 178 -7.68 -14.70 -4.46
CA MET A 178 -8.22 -15.21 -5.72
C MET A 178 -8.62 -14.06 -6.66
N HIS A 179 -9.26 -13.02 -6.14
CA HIS A 179 -9.60 -11.81 -6.88
C HIS A 179 -8.37 -11.11 -7.43
N SER A 180 -7.37 -10.86 -6.59
CA SER A 180 -6.18 -10.18 -7.04
C SER A 180 -5.41 -10.98 -8.09
N TYR A 181 -5.34 -12.30 -7.95
CA TYR A 181 -4.64 -13.16 -8.92
C TYR A 181 -5.35 -13.21 -10.28
N MET A 182 -6.67 -13.46 -10.28
CA MET A 182 -7.45 -13.55 -11.51
C MET A 182 -7.54 -12.20 -12.22
N ALA A 183 -7.73 -11.11 -11.47
CA ALA A 183 -7.80 -9.77 -12.06
C ALA A 183 -6.48 -9.32 -12.68
N HIS A 184 -5.37 -9.55 -11.97
CA HIS A 184 -4.05 -9.18 -12.49
C HIS A 184 -3.69 -9.95 -13.76
N ASN A 185 -3.80 -11.28 -13.72
CA ASN A 185 -3.50 -12.12 -14.87
C ASN A 185 -4.50 -11.97 -16.02
N GLY A 186 -5.77 -11.65 -15.71
CA GLY A 186 -6.79 -11.41 -16.72
C GLY A 186 -6.47 -10.21 -17.61
N MET A 187 -5.97 -9.13 -17.01
CA MET A 187 -5.50 -7.96 -17.76
C MET A 187 -4.17 -8.24 -18.48
N LEU A 188 -3.24 -8.99 -17.89
CA LEU A 188 -2.02 -9.37 -18.62
C LEU A 188 -2.34 -10.26 -19.83
N ALA A 189 -3.36 -11.11 -19.74
CA ALA A 189 -3.84 -11.87 -20.88
C ALA A 189 -4.39 -10.97 -22.00
N THR A 190 -5.12 -9.89 -21.68
CA THR A 190 -5.61 -8.95 -22.71
C THR A 190 -4.45 -8.21 -23.38
N VAL A 191 -3.48 -7.73 -22.60
CA VAL A 191 -2.24 -7.12 -23.13
C VAL A 191 -1.49 -8.10 -24.04
N TYR A 192 -1.33 -9.35 -23.61
CA TYR A 192 -0.63 -10.37 -24.39
C TYR A 192 -1.33 -10.65 -25.72
N HIS A 193 -2.65 -10.82 -25.73
CA HIS A 193 -3.38 -11.07 -26.97
C HIS A 193 -3.35 -9.87 -27.92
N GLN A 194 -3.40 -8.64 -27.40
CA GLN A 194 -3.23 -7.43 -28.21
C GLN A 194 -1.81 -7.37 -28.80
N LEU A 195 -0.78 -7.64 -28.00
CA LEU A 195 0.60 -7.70 -28.44
C LEU A 195 0.82 -8.72 -29.55
N GLN A 196 0.20 -9.89 -29.47
CA GLN A 196 0.26 -10.88 -30.55
C GLN A 196 -0.44 -10.40 -31.83
N SER A 197 -1.49 -9.59 -31.70
CA SER A 197 -2.16 -8.96 -32.85
C SER A 197 -1.27 -7.89 -33.49
N GLU A 198 -0.70 -6.99 -32.69
CA GLU A 198 0.19 -5.92 -33.19
C GLU A 198 1.46 -6.50 -33.82
N LYS A 199 2.03 -7.58 -33.26
CA LYS A 199 3.18 -8.26 -33.87
C LYS A 199 2.86 -8.79 -35.27
N LYS A 200 1.67 -9.37 -35.46
CA LYS A 200 1.23 -9.82 -36.79
C LYS A 200 1.00 -8.65 -37.75
N HIS A 201 0.45 -7.54 -37.27
CA HIS A 201 0.29 -6.33 -38.08
C HIS A 201 1.64 -5.74 -38.48
N LEU A 202 2.59 -5.67 -37.55
CA LEU A 202 3.95 -5.24 -37.82
C LEU A 202 4.64 -6.15 -38.85
N GLU A 203 4.51 -7.47 -38.73
CA GLU A 203 5.05 -8.41 -39.72
C GLU A 203 4.45 -8.20 -41.11
N ALA A 204 3.14 -8.00 -41.20
CA ALA A 204 2.46 -7.67 -42.46
C ALA A 204 2.97 -6.35 -43.06
N ALA A 205 3.11 -5.30 -42.25
CA ALA A 205 3.66 -4.01 -42.68
C ALA A 205 5.12 -4.13 -43.16
N ILE A 206 5.95 -4.95 -42.50
CA ILE A 206 7.33 -5.22 -42.92
C ILE A 206 7.35 -5.94 -44.27
N THR A 207 6.47 -6.91 -44.51
CA THR A 207 6.43 -7.63 -45.80
C THR A 207 6.00 -6.74 -46.98
N GLN A 208 5.23 -5.69 -46.71
CA GLN A 208 4.81 -4.72 -47.72
C GLN A 208 5.86 -3.64 -48.00
N TYR A 209 6.87 -3.50 -47.14
CA TYR A 209 7.89 -2.46 -47.27
C TYR A 209 8.90 -2.77 -48.38
N PRO A 210 9.18 -1.82 -49.30
CA PRO A 210 10.15 -2.01 -50.37
C PRO A 210 11.57 -2.20 -49.80
N GLY A 211 12.21 -3.32 -50.13
CA GLY A 211 13.55 -3.67 -49.63
C GLY A 211 13.55 -4.66 -48.44
N GLY A 212 12.38 -5.06 -47.96
CA GLY A 212 12.25 -6.10 -46.93
C GLY A 212 12.79 -5.69 -45.55
N ARG A 213 12.91 -6.68 -44.65
CA ARG A 213 13.27 -6.46 -43.25
C ARG A 213 14.66 -5.87 -43.04
N GLU A 214 15.63 -6.27 -43.85
CA GLU A 214 17.03 -5.86 -43.70
C GLU A 214 17.24 -4.39 -44.08
N ALA A 215 16.60 -3.92 -45.16
CA ALA A 215 16.65 -2.52 -45.56
C ALA A 215 16.03 -1.61 -44.49
N LEU A 216 14.89 -2.02 -43.93
CA LEU A 216 14.19 -1.30 -42.87
C LEU A 216 15.03 -1.19 -41.59
N LEU A 217 15.72 -2.27 -41.19
CA LEU A 217 16.61 -2.25 -40.02
C LEU A 217 17.86 -1.40 -40.25
N ALA A 218 18.45 -1.46 -41.46
CA ALA A 218 19.57 -0.61 -41.82
C ALA A 218 19.19 0.88 -41.82
N GLU A 219 18.00 1.21 -42.33
CA GLU A 219 17.46 2.56 -42.30
C GLU A 219 17.20 3.04 -40.87
N ALA A 220 16.54 2.23 -40.05
CA ALA A 220 16.21 2.59 -38.68
C ALA A 220 17.47 2.78 -37.81
N SER A 221 18.50 1.93 -37.97
CA SER A 221 19.78 2.10 -37.28
C SER A 221 20.55 3.35 -37.71
N SER A 222 20.51 3.70 -39.00
CA SER A 222 21.08 4.95 -39.50
C SER A 222 20.38 6.18 -38.90
N ARG A 223 19.03 6.14 -38.84
CA ARG A 223 18.23 7.20 -38.21
C ARG A 223 18.51 7.33 -36.73
N GLN A 224 18.57 6.23 -35.98
CA GLN A 224 18.96 6.23 -34.58
C GLN A 224 20.33 6.88 -34.38
N ALA A 225 21.35 6.45 -35.13
CA ALA A 225 22.70 7.01 -35.04
C ALA A 225 22.72 8.53 -35.35
N SER A 226 21.93 8.99 -36.32
CA SER A 226 21.82 10.41 -36.64
C SER A 226 21.21 11.24 -35.49
N LEU A 227 20.18 10.72 -34.81
CA LEU A 227 19.51 11.40 -33.71
C LEU A 227 20.40 11.44 -32.46
N GLU A 228 21.09 10.33 -32.17
CA GLU A 228 22.08 10.26 -31.10
C GLU A 228 23.28 11.19 -31.36
N ALA A 229 23.72 11.33 -32.62
CA ALA A 229 24.77 12.28 -32.98
C ALA A 229 24.31 13.75 -32.81
N VAL A 230 23.04 14.06 -33.08
CA VAL A 230 22.46 15.38 -32.81
C VAL A 230 22.42 15.66 -31.31
N GLU A 231 22.00 14.68 -30.50
CA GLU A 231 22.02 14.77 -29.03
C GLU A 231 23.45 15.01 -28.51
N ALA A 232 24.42 14.24 -28.99
CA ALA A 232 25.83 14.37 -28.61
C ALA A 232 26.39 15.76 -28.97
N ASN A 233 26.11 16.26 -30.18
CA ASN A 233 26.58 17.58 -30.64
C ASN A 233 25.93 18.75 -29.85
N GLN A 234 24.67 18.61 -29.44
CA GLN A 234 24.02 19.59 -28.57
C GLN A 234 24.57 19.56 -27.15
N SER A 235 25.01 18.40 -26.66
CA SER A 235 25.63 18.27 -25.34
C SER A 235 27.03 18.91 -25.26
N THR A 236 27.80 18.92 -26.37
CA THR A 236 29.14 19.53 -26.44
C THR A 236 29.12 21.05 -26.54
N ASN A 237 28.10 21.64 -27.18
CA ASN A 237 28.02 23.09 -27.44
C ASN A 237 27.70 23.96 -26.20
N VAL A 238 27.56 23.38 -25.00
CA VAL A 238 27.26 24.12 -23.75
C VAL A 238 28.45 24.14 -22.77
N SER A 239 29.65 23.73 -23.21
CA SER A 239 30.87 23.84 -22.39
C SER A 239 31.64 25.15 -22.65
N THR A 240 31.36 26.17 -21.81
CA THR A 240 32.14 27.39 -21.46
C THR A 240 32.80 28.25 -22.56
N PRO A 241 32.57 29.59 -22.60
CA PRO A 241 33.52 30.50 -23.22
C PRO A 241 34.69 30.79 -22.29
N ILE A 242 35.90 30.58 -22.80
CA ILE A 242 37.18 30.97 -22.22
C ILE A 242 37.28 32.50 -22.15
N GLY A 243 37.72 33.00 -20.99
CA GLY A 243 38.15 34.38 -20.79
C GLY A 243 38.98 34.51 -19.52
N THR A 244 40.27 34.18 -19.61
CA THR A 244 41.26 34.45 -18.56
C THR A 244 41.47 35.96 -18.45
N PRO A 245 41.60 36.51 -17.23
CA PRO A 245 42.81 37.28 -16.97
C PRO A 245 43.45 36.98 -15.61
N GLY A 246 44.79 36.96 -15.62
CA GLY A 246 45.61 37.50 -14.54
C GLY A 246 45.84 36.62 -13.30
N ILE A 247 46.99 35.94 -13.31
CA ILE A 247 47.66 35.36 -12.14
C ILE A 247 47.90 36.45 -11.08
N CYS A 248 47.50 36.18 -9.83
CA CYS A 248 48.19 36.63 -8.63
C CYS A 248 48.04 35.56 -7.55
N THR A 249 49.04 34.69 -7.45
CA THR A 249 49.26 33.83 -6.27
C THR A 249 49.63 34.69 -5.07
N PRO A 250 49.20 34.31 -3.86
CA PRO A 250 50.21 33.78 -2.95
C PRO A 250 49.86 32.42 -2.35
N SER A 251 50.94 31.75 -1.98
CA SER A 251 51.13 30.36 -1.63
C SER A 251 50.63 29.95 -0.25
N PHE A 252 50.33 28.64 -0.14
CA PHE A 252 50.57 27.72 0.99
C PHE A 252 50.29 28.20 2.43
N ASN A 253 49.39 27.50 3.14
CA ASN A 253 49.82 26.39 4.01
C ASN A 253 48.63 25.61 4.61
N SER A 254 48.87 24.32 4.80
CA SER A 254 48.06 23.36 5.56
C SER A 254 47.99 23.71 7.06
N GLY A 255 46.81 23.56 7.66
CA GLY A 255 46.65 23.66 9.11
C GLY A 255 45.24 23.31 9.56
N SER A 256 45.13 22.28 10.40
CA SER A 256 43.96 21.88 11.19
C SER A 256 43.42 23.02 12.06
N GLY A 257 42.10 23.15 12.18
CA GLY A 257 41.50 24.00 13.22
C GLY A 257 39.98 24.05 13.14
N TYR A 258 39.33 23.69 14.25
CA TYR A 258 37.93 23.99 14.55
C TYR A 258 37.61 25.49 14.33
N GLU A 259 36.42 25.81 13.83
CA GLU A 259 35.95 27.20 13.74
C GLU A 259 34.64 27.43 14.54
N GLU A 260 34.61 28.54 15.28
CA GLU A 260 33.75 28.84 16.42
C GLU A 260 32.43 29.56 16.02
N PRO A 261 31.29 29.39 16.73
CA PRO A 261 29.95 29.79 16.26
C PRO A 261 29.60 31.29 16.31
N ILE A 262 30.56 32.18 16.57
CA ILE A 262 30.28 33.61 16.86
C ILE A 262 30.58 34.53 15.65
N ALA A 263 31.29 34.05 14.62
CA ALA A 263 31.58 34.83 13.41
C ALA A 263 30.40 34.86 12.40
N ALA A 264 29.48 33.89 12.45
CA ALA A 264 28.32 33.83 11.56
C ALA A 264 27.20 34.81 11.95
N VAL A 265 27.11 35.20 13.22
CA VAL A 265 26.05 36.08 13.75
C VAL A 265 26.33 37.56 13.43
N ARG A 266 27.60 37.97 13.38
CA ARG A 266 27.98 39.37 13.05
C ARG A 266 27.66 39.76 11.61
N ARG A 267 27.57 38.79 10.68
CA ARG A 267 27.25 39.04 9.26
C ARG A 267 25.75 39.24 9.01
N LYS A 268 24.88 38.82 9.93
CA LYS A 268 23.42 38.97 9.83
C LYS A 268 22.87 40.25 10.48
N MET A 269 23.71 40.99 11.20
CA MET A 269 23.31 42.20 11.94
C MET A 269 23.58 43.52 11.19
N ILE A 270 24.22 43.48 10.00
CA ILE A 270 24.59 44.69 9.23
C ILE A 270 23.52 45.07 8.16
N MET A 271 22.45 44.30 7.99
CA MET A 271 21.33 44.62 7.06
C MET A 271 20.08 45.18 7.76
N SER A 272 20.21 45.63 9.00
CA SER A 272 19.09 46.15 9.81
C SER A 272 19.48 47.45 10.51
N GLU A 273 19.73 48.53 9.76
CA GLU A 273 19.73 49.91 10.30
C GLU A 273 19.75 50.96 9.16
N GLY A 274 18.81 51.92 9.22
CA GLY A 274 18.56 53.00 8.25
C GLY A 274 17.06 53.27 8.05
N THR A 275 16.29 53.67 9.08
CA THR A 275 15.94 55.08 9.48
C THR A 275 15.02 55.77 8.46
N GLU A 276 13.68 55.86 8.66
CA GLU A 276 12.89 56.99 9.25
C GLU A 276 13.12 58.36 8.55
N SER A 277 12.20 59.31 8.28
CA SER A 277 10.74 59.53 8.42
C SER A 277 10.44 60.98 7.91
N SER A 278 9.28 61.28 7.28
CA SER A 278 8.57 62.61 7.28
C SER A 278 7.32 62.59 6.35
N THR A 279 6.08 62.43 6.85
CA THR A 279 5.04 63.43 7.22
C THR A 279 4.28 64.16 6.10
N GLY A 280 2.93 64.04 6.08
CA GLY A 280 2.00 65.02 5.46
C GLY A 280 0.59 64.50 5.07
N HIS A 281 -0.44 64.87 5.86
CA HIS A 281 -1.92 64.75 5.70
C HIS A 281 -2.49 65.22 4.33
N SER A 282 -3.74 65.04 3.87
CA SER A 282 -4.96 64.22 4.14
C SER A 282 -5.99 64.57 3.03
N SER A 283 -7.09 63.80 2.91
CA SER A 283 -8.37 64.11 2.22
C SER A 283 -8.45 64.00 0.69
N ALA A 284 -9.07 62.91 0.19
CA ALA A 284 -10.34 62.95 -0.57
C ALA A 284 -10.81 61.52 -0.89
N ARG A 285 -12.09 61.27 -0.64
CA ARG A 285 -12.84 60.10 -1.09
C ARG A 285 -13.02 60.17 -2.61
N GLU A 286 -13.32 58.97 -3.14
CA GLU A 286 -14.08 58.66 -4.36
C GLU A 286 -13.31 58.29 -5.64
N GLU A 287 -13.66 57.08 -6.08
CA GLU A 287 -13.52 56.48 -7.40
C GLU A 287 -12.16 55.88 -7.79
N THR A 288 -12.25 54.71 -8.45
CA THR A 288 -11.19 53.93 -9.12
C THR A 288 -10.43 52.84 -8.33
N SER A 289 -11.14 51.96 -7.61
CA SER A 289 -10.59 50.65 -7.18
C SER A 289 -10.99 49.47 -8.09
N ILE A 290 -11.39 49.72 -9.35
CA ILE A 290 -11.74 48.66 -10.31
C ILE A 290 -10.59 48.31 -11.28
N GLU A 291 -9.56 49.13 -11.41
CA GLU A 291 -8.49 48.91 -12.40
C GLU A 291 -7.28 48.08 -11.88
N ALA A 292 -7.09 47.98 -10.56
CA ALA A 292 -5.90 47.35 -9.97
C ALA A 292 -6.00 45.82 -9.78
N HIS A 293 -7.13 45.20 -10.12
CA HIS A 293 -7.34 43.74 -10.06
C HIS A 293 -7.31 43.03 -11.42
N ARG A 294 -6.95 43.74 -12.51
CA ARG A 294 -6.83 43.15 -13.86
C ARG A 294 -5.41 43.00 -14.41
N ARG A 295 -4.36 43.30 -13.64
CA ARG A 295 -2.94 43.09 -14.02
C ARG A 295 -2.17 42.16 -13.07
N ARG A 296 -2.75 40.99 -12.79
CA ARG A 296 -2.01 39.80 -12.35
C ARG A 296 -2.37 38.62 -13.27
N GLN A 297 -2.10 38.80 -14.55
CA GLN A 297 -2.07 37.70 -15.52
C GLN A 297 -0.62 37.24 -15.68
N HIS A 298 -0.40 35.97 -15.37
CA HIS A 298 0.66 35.10 -15.90
C HIS A 298 2.10 35.60 -15.85
N LEU A 299 2.74 35.49 -14.67
CA LEU A 299 4.16 35.16 -14.60
C LEU A 299 4.27 33.63 -14.56
N HIS A 300 4.28 33.04 -15.76
CA HIS A 300 4.70 31.65 -15.95
C HIS A 300 6.20 31.64 -15.67
N ILE A 301 6.61 31.07 -14.53
CA ILE A 301 8.01 30.68 -14.35
C ILE A 301 8.17 29.46 -15.24
N ASP A 302 8.71 29.66 -16.44
CA ASP A 302 9.09 28.56 -17.31
C ASP A 302 10.15 27.73 -16.59
N ALA A 303 9.85 26.45 -16.41
CA ALA A 303 10.86 25.48 -16.01
C ALA A 303 11.99 25.52 -17.05
N PRO A 304 13.27 25.35 -16.65
CA PRO A 304 14.36 25.31 -17.62
C PRO A 304 14.06 24.26 -18.70
N PRO A 305 14.34 24.55 -19.98
CA PRO A 305 14.03 23.66 -21.08
C PRO A 305 14.67 22.29 -20.81
N ARG A 306 13.84 21.23 -20.87
CA ARG A 306 14.34 19.85 -20.79
C ARG A 306 15.29 19.63 -21.97
N ARG A 307 16.43 19.00 -21.71
CA ARG A 307 17.35 18.54 -22.77
C ARG A 307 16.56 17.59 -23.68
N PRO A 308 16.53 17.83 -25.01
CA PRO A 308 15.90 16.89 -25.93
C PRO A 308 16.76 15.63 -25.99
N TYR A 309 16.20 14.50 -25.57
CA TYR A 309 16.84 13.20 -25.74
C TYR A 309 16.46 12.62 -27.10
N ALA A 310 17.31 11.80 -27.72
CA ALA A 310 16.99 11.14 -28.99
C ALA A 310 15.65 10.36 -28.92
N THR A 311 15.32 9.83 -27.73
CA THR A 311 14.04 9.13 -27.46
C THR A 311 12.80 10.02 -27.56
N ASP A 312 12.93 11.34 -27.45
CA ASP A 312 11.80 12.28 -27.58
C ASP A 312 11.33 12.40 -29.04
N ALA A 313 12.12 11.92 -30.01
CA ALA A 313 11.78 11.88 -31.43
C ALA A 313 10.96 10.65 -31.84
N LEU A 314 10.74 9.69 -30.92
CA LEU A 314 9.93 8.50 -31.14
C LEU A 314 8.42 8.84 -31.04
N PRO A 315 7.55 8.18 -31.82
CA PRO A 315 6.11 8.35 -31.67
C PRO A 315 5.67 7.90 -30.28
N SER A 316 4.75 8.62 -29.65
CA SER A 316 4.18 8.18 -28.37
C SER A 316 3.30 6.95 -28.58
N PRO A 317 3.30 5.97 -27.64
CA PRO A 317 2.38 4.84 -27.69
C PRO A 317 0.91 5.30 -27.82
N SER A 318 0.09 4.50 -28.49
CA SER A 318 -1.34 4.80 -28.64
C SER A 318 -2.03 4.86 -27.26
N ALA A 319 -2.88 5.87 -27.07
CA ALA A 319 -3.58 6.12 -25.81
C ALA A 319 -4.57 5.00 -25.42
N ASP A 320 -5.04 4.23 -26.40
CA ASP A 320 -6.08 3.21 -26.25
C ASP A 320 -5.51 1.80 -25.97
N LEU A 321 -4.19 1.66 -25.82
CA LEU A 321 -3.58 0.36 -25.54
C LEU A 321 -4.11 -0.22 -24.22
N PRO A 322 -4.41 -1.53 -24.16
CA PRO A 322 -4.79 -2.17 -22.92
C PRO A 322 -3.62 -2.02 -21.94
N LEU A 323 -3.91 -1.40 -20.79
CA LEU A 323 -2.94 -1.23 -19.71
C LEU A 323 -3.02 -2.44 -18.79
N GLY A 324 -1.87 -2.93 -18.31
CA GLY A 324 -1.87 -3.91 -17.23
C GLY A 324 -2.58 -3.36 -15.99
N THR A 325 -2.99 -4.23 -15.06
CA THR A 325 -3.50 -3.80 -13.72
C THR A 325 -2.43 -3.14 -12.85
N SER A 326 -1.25 -2.85 -13.40
CA SER A 326 -0.22 -2.14 -12.67
C SER A 326 -0.72 -0.71 -12.41
N LEU A 327 -1.18 -0.49 -11.19
CA LEU A 327 -1.15 0.83 -10.56
C LEU A 327 0.30 1.26 -10.32
N GLU A 328 1.26 0.37 -10.50
CA GLU A 328 2.64 0.76 -10.55
C GLU A 328 2.94 1.35 -11.92
N PRO A 329 3.62 2.50 -11.98
CA PRO A 329 4.50 2.72 -13.11
C PRO A 329 5.47 1.57 -13.29
N SER A 330 5.96 1.36 -14.51
CA SER A 330 6.91 0.34 -14.95
C SER A 330 8.26 0.28 -14.19
N HIS A 331 8.40 0.87 -13.01
CA HIS A 331 9.68 0.95 -12.28
C HIS A 331 9.45 1.05 -10.76
N THR A 332 9.37 -0.04 -9.97
CA THR A 332 9.47 0.13 -8.50
C THR A 332 9.96 -1.01 -7.62
N THR A 333 10.17 -2.26 -8.07
CA THR A 333 10.87 -3.25 -7.21
C THR A 333 12.40 -3.05 -7.20
N SER A 334 12.89 -2.27 -8.16
CA SER A 334 14.19 -1.61 -8.28
C SER A 334 14.03 -0.52 -9.36
N PRO A 335 14.91 0.48 -9.51
CA PRO A 335 14.85 1.35 -10.69
C PRO A 335 15.10 0.49 -11.94
N HIS A 336 14.02 0.00 -12.56
CA HIS A 336 14.09 -0.70 -13.84
C HIS A 336 14.64 0.31 -14.84
N VAL A 337 15.80 0.04 -15.45
CA VAL A 337 16.27 0.84 -16.59
C VAL A 337 15.35 0.47 -17.75
N PRO A 338 14.56 1.40 -18.32
CA PRO A 338 13.66 1.08 -19.43
C PRO A 338 14.39 0.23 -20.47
N SER A 339 13.74 -0.82 -20.95
CA SER A 339 14.30 -1.59 -22.07
C SER A 339 14.56 -0.61 -23.23
N PRO A 340 15.74 -0.66 -23.88
CA PRO A 340 16.02 0.24 -25.00
C PRO A 340 14.95 0.04 -26.08
N PRO A 341 14.46 1.12 -26.71
CA PRO A 341 13.46 1.02 -27.77
C PRO A 341 13.96 0.08 -28.87
N GLY A 342 13.07 -0.77 -29.37
CA GLY A 342 13.38 -1.72 -30.42
C GLY A 342 13.91 -1.01 -31.67
N ALA A 343 14.82 -1.67 -32.39
CA ALA A 343 15.45 -1.08 -33.58
C ALA A 343 14.42 -0.55 -34.60
N LEU A 344 13.24 -1.17 -34.69
CA LEU A 344 12.17 -0.77 -35.61
C LEU A 344 11.36 0.45 -35.15
N ALA A 345 11.40 0.80 -33.85
CA ALA A 345 10.75 2.03 -33.36
C ALA A 345 11.38 3.29 -33.98
N TRP A 346 12.65 3.18 -34.40
CA TRP A 346 13.39 4.24 -35.08
C TRP A 346 13.15 4.33 -36.59
N SER A 347 12.21 3.56 -37.15
CA SER A 347 11.94 3.63 -38.59
C SER A 347 11.41 4.99 -39.03
N SER A 348 11.66 5.37 -40.28
CA SER A 348 11.12 6.59 -40.89
C SER A 348 9.61 6.50 -41.13
N ASN A 349 9.10 5.28 -41.39
CA ASN A 349 7.68 5.02 -41.57
C ASN A 349 6.95 5.12 -40.23
N GLU A 350 6.01 6.06 -40.16
CA GLU A 350 5.24 6.38 -38.95
C GLU A 350 4.41 5.17 -38.46
N GLU A 351 3.83 4.40 -39.37
CA GLU A 351 3.02 3.22 -39.02
C GLU A 351 3.88 2.14 -38.36
N ILE A 352 5.02 1.82 -38.96
CA ILE A 352 5.96 0.81 -38.44
C ILE A 352 6.57 1.26 -37.12
N ALA A 353 6.95 2.54 -37.02
CA ALA A 353 7.52 3.11 -35.80
C ALA A 353 6.51 3.10 -34.65
N LEU A 354 5.24 3.42 -34.92
CA LEU A 354 4.16 3.39 -33.93
C LEU A 354 3.82 1.97 -33.51
N LEU A 355 3.73 1.02 -34.44
CA LEU A 355 3.51 -0.40 -34.13
C LEU A 355 4.64 -0.98 -33.29
N ALA A 356 5.90 -0.69 -33.65
CA ALA A 356 7.06 -1.11 -32.87
C ALA A 356 7.07 -0.50 -31.46
N THR A 357 6.75 0.79 -31.34
CA THR A 357 6.66 1.47 -30.04
C THR A 357 5.52 0.93 -29.17
N ASN A 358 4.36 0.62 -29.77
CA ASN A 358 3.25 -0.04 -29.08
C ASN A 358 3.64 -1.44 -28.60
N ILE A 359 4.38 -2.20 -29.40
CA ILE A 359 4.88 -3.53 -29.05
C ILE A 359 5.87 -3.43 -27.88
N ASP A 360 6.83 -2.51 -27.93
CA ASP A 360 7.79 -2.30 -26.85
C ASP A 360 7.08 -1.93 -25.54
N ALA A 361 6.09 -1.03 -25.60
CA ALA A 361 5.27 -0.65 -24.45
C ALA A 361 4.51 -1.84 -23.84
N MET A 362 3.88 -2.68 -24.67
CA MET A 362 3.17 -3.87 -24.18
C MET A 362 4.12 -4.98 -23.70
N GLN A 363 5.31 -5.12 -24.29
CA GLN A 363 6.33 -6.06 -23.82
C GLN A 363 6.84 -5.69 -22.44
N GLU A 364 7.04 -4.40 -22.18
CA GLU A 364 7.42 -3.90 -20.87
C GLU A 364 6.32 -4.16 -19.83
N GLU A 365 5.04 -3.96 -20.18
CA GLU A 365 3.89 -4.23 -19.28
C GLU A 365 3.73 -5.73 -18.91
N LEU A 366 4.16 -6.65 -19.78
CA LEU A 366 4.11 -8.10 -19.52
C LEU A 366 5.29 -8.61 -18.68
N LYS A 367 6.34 -7.80 -18.54
CA LYS A 367 7.56 -8.14 -17.81
C LYS A 367 7.44 -7.68 -16.36
N SER A 368 7.89 -8.53 -15.44
CA SER A 368 7.95 -8.17 -14.03
C SER A 368 9.16 -7.29 -13.74
N ASN A 369 9.00 -6.35 -12.81
CA ASN A 369 10.06 -5.43 -12.39
C ASN A 369 11.02 -6.02 -11.32
N GLY A 370 10.87 -7.30 -10.98
CA GLY A 370 11.71 -7.96 -9.98
C GLY A 370 13.04 -8.46 -10.55
N ALA A 371 13.90 -8.96 -9.66
CA ALA A 371 15.26 -9.35 -9.98
C ALA A 371 15.35 -10.46 -11.04
N LYS A 372 14.32 -11.32 -11.14
CA LYS A 372 14.28 -12.42 -12.11
C LYS A 372 13.73 -12.01 -13.46
N GLY A 373 13.04 -10.87 -13.56
CA GLY A 373 12.51 -10.36 -14.83
C GLY A 373 11.51 -11.32 -15.49
N LEU A 374 10.66 -11.95 -14.67
CA LEU A 374 9.68 -12.94 -15.13
C LEU A 374 8.68 -12.33 -16.13
N VAL A 375 8.40 -13.02 -17.22
CA VAL A 375 7.48 -12.52 -18.26
C VAL A 375 6.22 -13.37 -18.30
N TRP A 376 5.05 -12.75 -18.33
CA TRP A 376 3.78 -13.46 -18.51
C TRP A 376 3.76 -14.14 -19.90
N PRO A 377 3.32 -15.42 -20.04
CA PRO A 377 2.59 -16.26 -19.09
C PRO A 377 3.44 -17.27 -18.30
N GLN A 378 4.75 -17.08 -18.16
CA GLN A 378 5.62 -18.04 -17.45
C GLN A 378 5.21 -18.24 -15.97
N ASN A 379 4.54 -17.25 -15.39
CA ASN A 379 4.01 -17.29 -14.02
C ASN A 379 2.80 -18.21 -13.83
N VAL A 380 2.12 -18.67 -14.89
CA VAL A 380 0.86 -19.41 -14.80
C VAL A 380 1.09 -20.89 -14.47
N THR A 381 1.67 -21.14 -13.29
CA THR A 381 1.93 -22.48 -12.75
C THR A 381 1.35 -22.64 -11.36
N TYR A 382 1.00 -23.87 -10.98
CA TYR A 382 0.51 -24.17 -9.63
C TYR A 382 1.54 -23.82 -8.54
N ARG A 383 2.84 -23.89 -8.86
CA ARG A 383 3.92 -23.53 -7.93
C ARG A 383 3.93 -22.03 -7.63
N HIS A 384 3.86 -21.18 -8.65
CA HIS A 384 3.81 -19.73 -8.45
C HIS A 384 2.54 -19.28 -7.72
N PHE A 385 1.41 -19.96 -7.98
CA PHE A 385 0.18 -19.68 -7.24
C PHE A 385 0.28 -20.11 -5.78
N LEU A 386 0.87 -21.28 -5.49
CA LEU A 386 1.10 -21.76 -4.13
C LEU A 386 2.01 -20.80 -3.33
N ASP A 387 3.09 -20.31 -3.96
CA ASP A 387 3.97 -19.29 -3.35
C ASP A 387 3.16 -18.07 -2.91
N PHE A 388 2.28 -17.56 -3.79
CA PHE A 388 1.40 -16.43 -3.48
C PHE A 388 0.39 -16.72 -2.36
N MET A 389 -0.11 -17.96 -2.27
CA MET A 389 -0.99 -18.36 -1.18
C MET A 389 -0.31 -18.26 0.19
N PHE A 390 1.00 -18.53 0.27
CA PHE A 390 1.78 -18.40 1.51
C PHE A 390 2.25 -16.98 1.81
N PHE A 391 2.41 -16.11 0.82
CA PHE A 391 2.83 -14.73 1.08
C PHE A 391 1.79 -13.97 1.91
N PRO A 392 2.19 -13.25 2.97
CA PRO A 392 1.30 -12.46 3.82
C PRO A 392 0.85 -11.13 3.16
N THR A 393 0.45 -11.19 1.88
CA THR A 393 -0.09 -10.08 1.10
C THR A 393 -1.37 -10.52 0.38
N LEU A 394 -2.29 -9.59 0.16
CA LEU A 394 -3.54 -9.82 -0.55
C LEU A 394 -3.50 -9.35 -2.01
N VAL A 395 -2.42 -8.67 -2.41
CA VAL A 395 -2.27 -8.12 -3.75
C VAL A 395 -1.23 -8.92 -4.51
N TYR A 396 -1.68 -9.56 -5.59
CA TYR A 396 -0.87 -10.35 -6.49
C TYR A 396 0.07 -9.47 -7.34
N GLN A 397 1.30 -9.96 -7.49
CA GLN A 397 2.33 -9.49 -8.40
C GLN A 397 3.08 -10.68 -9.00
N LEU A 398 3.69 -10.49 -10.17
CA LEU A 398 4.49 -11.53 -10.83
C LEU A 398 5.71 -11.92 -9.99
N GLU A 399 6.34 -10.95 -9.36
CA GLU A 399 7.53 -11.15 -8.55
C GLU A 399 7.47 -10.29 -7.29
N TYR A 400 7.99 -10.82 -6.19
CA TYR A 400 8.07 -10.16 -4.89
C TYR A 400 9.52 -10.06 -4.43
N PRO A 401 9.88 -9.04 -3.65
CA PRO A 401 11.20 -8.98 -3.03
C PRO A 401 11.36 -10.17 -2.05
N ARG A 402 12.43 -10.95 -2.22
CA ARG A 402 12.73 -12.12 -1.40
C ARG A 402 14.00 -11.95 -0.57
N THR A 403 14.07 -12.63 0.57
CA THR A 403 15.28 -12.75 1.39
C THR A 403 16.11 -13.95 0.95
N ASP A 404 17.44 -13.85 1.03
CA ASP A 404 18.34 -14.94 0.58
C ASP A 404 18.35 -16.15 1.53
N THR A 405 18.13 -15.92 2.83
CA THR A 405 18.17 -16.95 3.87
C THR A 405 16.97 -16.87 4.79
N MET A 406 16.53 -18.02 5.32
CA MET A 406 15.52 -18.14 6.37
C MET A 406 16.21 -18.19 7.73
N ARG A 407 15.73 -17.40 8.68
CA ARG A 407 16.21 -17.37 10.08
C ARG A 407 15.29 -18.23 10.97
N PRO A 408 15.61 -19.50 11.23
CA PRO A 408 14.71 -20.42 11.94
C PRO A 408 14.41 -19.98 13.38
N LEU A 409 15.39 -19.38 14.07
CA LEU A 409 15.20 -18.89 15.44
C LEU A 409 14.12 -17.81 15.52
N VAL A 410 14.02 -16.95 14.51
CA VAL A 410 12.95 -15.93 14.45
C VAL A 410 11.59 -16.60 14.32
N VAL A 411 11.46 -17.65 13.50
CA VAL A 411 10.21 -18.40 13.37
C VAL A 411 9.82 -19.05 14.70
N VAL A 412 10.75 -19.72 15.37
CA VAL A 412 10.49 -20.33 16.69
C VAL A 412 10.11 -19.27 17.72
N GLU A 413 10.82 -18.14 17.76
CA GLU A 413 10.49 -16.99 18.61
C GLU A 413 9.05 -16.51 18.37
N LYS A 414 8.64 -16.34 17.10
CA LYS A 414 7.27 -15.92 16.75
C LYS A 414 6.22 -16.99 17.09
N ILE A 415 6.53 -18.28 16.99
CA ILE A 415 5.65 -19.36 17.42
C ILE A 415 5.42 -19.32 18.94
N ILE A 416 6.50 -19.21 19.72
CA ILE A 416 6.42 -19.10 21.18
C ILE A 416 5.65 -17.83 21.58
N ALA A 417 5.95 -16.70 20.94
CA ALA A 417 5.24 -15.43 21.17
C ALA A 417 3.75 -15.53 20.82
N THR A 418 3.37 -16.27 19.78
CA THR A 418 1.97 -16.52 19.41
C THR A 418 1.25 -17.25 20.53
N PHE A 419 1.77 -18.40 20.98
CA PHE A 419 1.14 -19.19 22.03
C PHE A 419 1.12 -18.46 23.38
N GLY A 420 2.21 -17.79 23.76
CA GLY A 420 2.27 -17.01 24.99
C GLY A 420 1.29 -15.83 25.01
N THR A 421 1.19 -15.09 23.90
CA THR A 421 0.22 -13.98 23.79
C THR A 421 -1.21 -14.52 23.74
N PHE A 422 -1.44 -15.67 23.12
CA PHE A 422 -2.75 -16.32 23.12
C PHE A 422 -3.19 -16.72 24.53
N SER A 423 -2.27 -17.26 25.34
CA SER A 423 -2.53 -17.53 26.77
C SER A 423 -2.84 -16.25 27.55
N LEU A 424 -2.20 -15.12 27.25
CA LEU A 424 -2.54 -13.83 27.86
C LEU A 424 -3.97 -13.37 27.53
N ILE A 425 -4.35 -13.42 26.25
CA ILE A 425 -5.72 -13.09 25.82
C ILE A 425 -6.73 -13.96 26.54
N TYR A 426 -6.43 -15.26 26.66
CA TYR A 426 -7.26 -16.19 27.39
C TYR A 426 -7.43 -15.78 28.86
N THR A 427 -6.32 -15.55 29.57
CA THR A 427 -6.35 -15.14 30.98
C THR A 427 -7.11 -13.84 31.20
N ILE A 428 -6.89 -12.83 30.34
CA ILE A 428 -7.60 -11.54 30.38
C ILE A 428 -9.10 -11.77 30.16
N THR A 429 -9.46 -12.59 29.18
CA THR A 429 -10.86 -12.87 28.88
C THR A 429 -11.56 -13.55 30.05
N GLU A 430 -10.94 -14.58 30.63
CA GLU A 430 -11.53 -15.36 31.72
C GLU A 430 -11.64 -14.59 33.04
N HIS A 431 -10.59 -13.86 33.43
CA HIS A 431 -10.52 -13.26 34.77
C HIS A 431 -10.92 -11.78 34.79
N TYR A 432 -10.86 -11.08 33.66
CA TYR A 432 -11.09 -9.63 33.61
C TYR A 432 -12.23 -9.19 32.68
N ILE A 433 -12.68 -10.02 31.73
CA ILE A 433 -13.80 -9.69 30.84
C ILE A 433 -15.07 -10.42 31.27
N MET A 434 -15.05 -11.76 31.31
CA MET A 434 -16.23 -12.57 31.60
C MET A 434 -16.94 -12.18 32.91
N PRO A 435 -16.25 -11.89 34.04
CA PRO A 435 -16.90 -11.51 35.29
C PRO A 435 -17.54 -10.11 35.27
N LEU A 436 -17.15 -9.26 34.32
CA LEU A 436 -17.69 -7.89 34.17
C LEU A 436 -18.89 -7.84 33.22
N LEU A 437 -19.23 -8.96 32.55
CA LEU A 437 -20.37 -9.03 31.66
C LEU A 437 -21.68 -8.91 32.46
N PRO A 438 -22.62 -8.04 32.04
CA PRO A 438 -23.90 -7.90 32.71
C PRO A 438 -24.71 -9.20 32.58
N THR A 439 -25.19 -9.73 33.70
CA THR A 439 -26.06 -10.92 33.75
C THR A 439 -27.52 -10.49 33.92
N GLU A 440 -28.46 -11.30 33.44
CA GLU A 440 -29.90 -11.03 33.59
C GLU A 440 -30.27 -10.90 35.08
N GLY A 441 -30.76 -9.71 35.48
CA GLY A 441 -31.09 -9.37 36.87
C GLY A 441 -30.04 -8.51 37.62
N ASP A 442 -28.90 -8.18 37.00
CA ASP A 442 -27.90 -7.31 37.62
C ASP A 442 -28.36 -5.83 37.63
N THR A 443 -28.41 -5.21 38.80
CA THR A 443 -28.80 -3.79 38.99
C THR A 443 -27.66 -2.80 38.69
N LYS A 444 -26.48 -3.31 38.32
CA LYS A 444 -25.36 -2.46 37.90
C LYS A 444 -25.77 -1.63 36.69
N SER A 445 -25.50 -0.32 36.76
CA SER A 445 -25.68 0.58 35.62
C SER A 445 -24.89 0.05 34.43
N LEU A 446 -25.56 -0.13 33.27
CA LEU A 446 -24.92 -0.54 32.02
C LEU A 446 -23.68 0.31 31.69
N PHE A 447 -23.72 1.59 32.06
CA PHE A 447 -22.61 2.53 31.92
C PHE A 447 -21.38 2.14 32.75
N LYS A 448 -21.58 1.62 33.97
CA LYS A 448 -20.48 1.14 34.82
C LYS A 448 -19.82 -0.10 34.23
N SER A 449 -20.61 -1.05 33.73
CA SER A 449 -20.07 -2.24 33.04
C SER A 449 -19.31 -1.84 31.77
N TYR A 450 -19.86 -0.91 30.98
CA TYR A 450 -19.22 -0.36 29.78
C TYR A 450 -17.84 0.25 30.07
N ILE A 451 -17.73 1.13 31.06
CA ILE A 451 -16.43 1.73 31.44
C ILE A 451 -15.47 0.67 31.98
N SER A 452 -15.95 -0.27 32.79
CA SER A 452 -15.10 -1.30 33.40
C SER A 452 -14.53 -2.28 32.36
N LEU A 453 -15.28 -2.54 31.27
CA LEU A 453 -14.85 -3.39 30.15
C LEU A 453 -13.88 -2.69 29.20
N ALA A 454 -13.85 -1.35 29.16
CA ALA A 454 -13.04 -0.57 28.23
C ALA A 454 -11.54 -0.93 28.27
N GLY A 455 -10.95 -1.02 29.46
CA GLY A 455 -9.53 -1.35 29.64
C GLY A 455 -9.18 -2.77 29.18
N PRO A 456 -9.80 -3.82 29.75
CA PRO A 456 -9.54 -5.21 29.36
C PRO A 456 -9.81 -5.50 27.87
N MET A 457 -10.88 -4.93 27.30
CA MET A 457 -11.19 -5.09 25.87
C MET A 457 -10.16 -4.42 24.97
N LEU A 458 -9.73 -3.19 25.30
CA LEU A 458 -8.66 -2.52 24.57
C LEU A 458 -7.35 -3.31 24.63
N LEU A 459 -7.03 -3.88 25.80
CA LEU A 459 -5.84 -4.70 25.96
C LEU A 459 -5.88 -5.94 25.06
N ASN A 460 -7.00 -6.67 25.06
CA ASN A 460 -7.18 -7.83 24.18
C ASN A 460 -7.08 -7.45 22.70
N TYR A 461 -7.62 -6.30 22.29
CA TYR A 461 -7.50 -5.81 20.92
C TYR A 461 -6.03 -5.60 20.52
N LEU A 462 -5.22 -4.98 21.38
CA LEU A 462 -3.79 -4.78 21.13
C LEU A 462 -3.03 -6.12 21.03
N LEU A 463 -3.39 -7.09 21.86
CA LEU A 463 -2.77 -8.43 21.82
C LEU A 463 -3.17 -9.22 20.56
N ILE A 464 -4.43 -9.13 20.11
CA ILE A 464 -4.88 -9.73 18.85
C ILE A 464 -4.12 -9.12 17.67
N PHE A 465 -3.96 -7.79 17.65
CA PHE A 465 -3.16 -7.11 16.64
C PHE A 465 -1.71 -7.61 16.61
N TYR A 466 -1.08 -7.71 17.78
CA TYR A 466 0.28 -8.23 17.90
C TYR A 466 0.38 -9.67 17.39
N ILE A 467 -0.55 -10.56 17.76
CA ILE A 467 -0.56 -11.93 17.25
C ILE A 467 -0.65 -11.96 15.72
N ILE A 468 -1.61 -11.25 15.14
CA ILE A 468 -1.86 -11.34 13.70
C ILE A 468 -0.68 -10.76 12.91
N PHE A 469 -0.30 -9.51 13.17
CA PHE A 469 0.64 -8.81 12.31
C PHE A 469 2.11 -9.02 12.71
N GLU A 470 2.40 -9.06 14.01
CA GLU A 470 3.78 -9.20 14.50
C GLU A 470 4.24 -10.65 14.59
N CYS A 471 3.35 -11.58 14.93
CA CYS A 471 3.72 -12.98 15.06
C CYS A 471 3.40 -13.79 13.81
N VAL A 472 2.13 -13.85 13.41
CA VAL A 472 1.67 -14.74 12.33
C VAL A 472 2.14 -14.24 10.97
N CYS A 473 1.83 -13.00 10.57
CA CYS A 473 2.25 -12.47 9.27
C CYS A 473 3.78 -12.45 9.12
N THR A 474 4.51 -12.04 10.16
CA THR A 474 5.98 -12.06 10.13
C THR A 474 6.55 -13.48 10.10
N GLY A 475 5.94 -14.43 10.81
CA GLY A 475 6.31 -15.84 10.76
C GLY A 475 6.13 -16.44 9.35
N PHE A 476 4.97 -16.20 8.72
CA PHE A 476 4.74 -16.59 7.33
C PHE A 476 5.66 -15.87 6.35
N ALA A 477 6.00 -14.59 6.59
CA ALA A 477 6.95 -13.85 5.77
C ALA A 477 8.34 -14.51 5.80
N GLU A 478 8.81 -14.89 6.98
CA GLU A 478 10.10 -15.56 7.14
C GLU A 478 10.10 -16.97 6.50
N LEU A 479 9.02 -17.75 6.71
CA LEU A 479 8.87 -19.09 6.12
C LEU A 479 8.81 -19.07 4.58
N SER A 480 8.23 -18.02 4.01
CA SER A 480 8.06 -17.85 2.56
C SER A 480 9.17 -17.02 1.90
N TYR A 481 10.21 -16.63 2.64
CA TYR A 481 11.29 -15.75 2.18
C TYR A 481 10.79 -14.39 1.68
N PHE A 482 9.65 -13.90 2.18
CA PHE A 482 9.08 -12.62 1.80
C PHE A 482 9.78 -11.47 2.53
N ALA A 483 10.34 -10.53 1.77
CA ALA A 483 11.19 -9.46 2.32
C ALA A 483 10.42 -8.20 2.74
N ASP A 484 9.21 -7.97 2.23
CA ASP A 484 8.40 -6.81 2.65
C ASP A 484 7.59 -7.14 3.89
N ARG A 485 8.05 -6.69 5.07
CA ARG A 485 7.41 -7.02 6.36
C ARG A 485 6.64 -5.86 6.96
N GLU A 486 6.33 -4.84 6.15
CA GLU A 486 5.57 -3.68 6.60
C GLU A 486 4.04 -3.94 6.49
N PHE A 487 3.52 -4.86 7.32
CA PHE A 487 2.09 -5.18 7.37
C PHE A 487 1.25 -4.08 8.03
N TYR A 488 1.90 -3.21 8.81
CA TYR A 488 1.30 -2.08 9.50
C TYR A 488 2.35 -0.96 9.65
N GLN A 489 1.89 0.24 9.99
CA GLN A 489 2.71 1.40 10.32
C GLN A 489 2.42 1.88 11.75
N ASP A 490 3.01 3.00 12.16
CA ASP A 490 2.83 3.62 13.48
C ASP A 490 1.40 4.19 13.69
N TRP A 491 0.39 3.33 13.59
CA TRP A 491 -1.02 3.69 13.66
C TRP A 491 -1.40 4.24 15.04
N TRP A 492 -0.66 3.89 16.10
CA TRP A 492 -0.83 4.45 17.45
C TRP A 492 -0.59 5.97 17.52
N ASN A 493 0.20 6.52 16.60
CA ASN A 493 0.46 7.95 16.45
C ASN A 493 -0.57 8.66 15.55
N SER A 494 -1.61 7.96 15.09
CA SER A 494 -2.58 8.53 14.16
C SER A 494 -3.35 9.66 14.81
N THR A 495 -3.56 10.73 14.04
CA THR A 495 -4.30 11.93 14.49
C THR A 495 -5.71 12.00 13.94
N SER A 496 -6.04 11.11 13.00
CA SER A 496 -7.35 11.01 12.36
C SER A 496 -7.68 9.56 11.99
N TRP A 497 -8.98 9.27 11.88
CA TRP A 497 -9.47 7.95 11.48
C TRP A 497 -9.06 7.54 10.07
N ASP A 498 -8.89 8.50 9.15
CA ASP A 498 -8.40 8.19 7.81
C ASP A 498 -6.92 7.78 7.81
N GLU A 499 -6.10 8.37 8.70
CA GLU A 499 -4.71 7.96 8.88
C GLU A 499 -4.62 6.55 9.48
N PHE A 500 -5.42 6.29 10.52
CA PHE A 500 -5.52 4.96 11.13
C PHE A 500 -5.89 3.87 10.12
N ALA A 501 -6.93 4.10 9.31
CA ALA A 501 -7.40 3.13 8.32
C ALA A 501 -6.32 2.75 7.28
N ARG A 502 -5.36 3.64 7.01
CA ARG A 502 -4.22 3.37 6.11
C ARG A 502 -3.09 2.60 6.78
N LYS A 503 -2.87 2.84 8.08
CA LYS A 503 -1.70 2.35 8.82
C LYS A 503 -1.92 1.03 9.54
N TRP A 504 -3.15 0.73 9.97
CA TRP A 504 -3.46 -0.42 10.82
C TRP A 504 -3.26 -1.77 10.12
N ASN A 505 -3.93 -1.99 8.98
CA ASN A 505 -3.90 -3.23 8.21
C ASN A 505 -3.55 -2.90 6.76
N LYS A 506 -2.25 -2.78 6.48
CA LYS A 506 -1.79 -2.40 5.15
C LYS A 506 -2.16 -3.42 4.06
N PRO A 507 -2.12 -4.76 4.29
CA PRO A 507 -2.55 -5.72 3.27
C PRO A 507 -3.99 -5.49 2.80
N VAL A 508 -4.95 -5.33 3.71
CA VAL A 508 -6.36 -5.09 3.37
C VAL A 508 -6.55 -3.70 2.77
N HIS A 509 -5.94 -2.66 3.35
CA HIS A 509 -6.00 -1.32 2.81
C HIS A 509 -5.50 -1.28 1.35
N THR A 510 -4.37 -1.93 1.09
CA THR A 510 -3.74 -2.00 -0.24
C THR A 510 -4.62 -2.72 -1.24
N PHE A 511 -5.27 -3.81 -0.82
CA PHE A 511 -6.26 -4.52 -1.63
C PHE A 511 -7.45 -3.61 -1.98
N LEU A 512 -8.05 -2.96 -1.00
CA LEU A 512 -9.19 -2.05 -1.19
C LEU A 512 -8.80 -0.86 -2.08
N LEU A 513 -7.62 -0.28 -1.88
CA LEU A 513 -7.12 0.82 -2.69
C LEU A 513 -6.99 0.40 -4.17
N ARG A 514 -6.42 -0.78 -4.42
CA ARG A 514 -6.15 -1.26 -5.78
C ARG A 514 -7.40 -1.73 -6.51
N HIS A 515 -8.15 -2.64 -5.90
CA HIS A 515 -9.21 -3.38 -6.60
C HIS A 515 -10.59 -2.76 -6.44
N VAL A 516 -10.79 -1.93 -5.41
CA VAL A 516 -12.09 -1.29 -5.16
C VAL A 516 -12.01 0.19 -5.48
N TYR A 517 -11.16 0.96 -4.80
CA TYR A 517 -11.10 2.41 -4.95
C TYR A 517 -10.67 2.84 -6.35
N ALA A 518 -9.52 2.35 -6.83
CA ALA A 518 -9.00 2.74 -8.14
C ALA A 518 -9.90 2.23 -9.27
N SER A 519 -10.37 0.98 -9.18
CA SER A 519 -11.31 0.39 -10.16
C SER A 519 -12.63 1.17 -10.24
N THR A 520 -13.20 1.56 -9.09
CA THR A 520 -14.41 2.39 -9.02
C THR A 520 -14.18 3.76 -9.67
N MET A 521 -13.01 4.35 -9.47
CA MET A 521 -12.67 5.64 -10.04
C MET A 521 -12.45 5.57 -11.56
N SER A 522 -11.79 4.52 -12.07
CA SER A 522 -11.51 4.39 -13.51
C SER A 522 -12.72 3.93 -14.31
N THR A 523 -13.49 2.97 -13.79
CA THR A 523 -14.59 2.30 -14.52
C THR A 523 -15.89 3.07 -14.41
N LEU A 524 -16.22 3.57 -13.20
CA LEU A 524 -17.47 4.29 -12.94
C LEU A 524 -17.30 5.82 -12.94
N GLN A 525 -16.08 6.31 -13.17
CA GLN A 525 -15.74 7.75 -13.19
C GLN A 525 -16.25 8.54 -11.96
N LEU A 526 -16.34 7.87 -10.80
CA LEU A 526 -16.84 8.48 -9.57
C LEU A 526 -15.85 9.53 -9.01
N THR A 527 -16.39 10.51 -8.30
CA THR A 527 -15.57 11.49 -7.55
C THR A 527 -14.79 10.80 -6.43
N ARG A 528 -13.67 11.41 -6.01
CA ARG A 528 -12.81 10.87 -4.93
C ARG A 528 -13.57 10.61 -3.63
N THR A 529 -14.55 11.46 -3.30
CA THR A 529 -15.38 11.32 -2.10
C THR A 529 -16.37 10.16 -2.21
N SER A 530 -17.00 10.01 -3.37
CA SER A 530 -17.90 8.89 -3.65
C SER A 530 -17.15 7.55 -3.67
N ALA A 531 -15.98 7.49 -4.34
CA ALA A 531 -15.13 6.29 -4.34
C ALA A 531 -14.65 5.91 -2.92
N ALA A 532 -14.31 6.90 -2.09
CA ALA A 532 -13.98 6.66 -0.68
C ALA A 532 -15.19 6.12 0.09
N PHE A 533 -16.38 6.72 -0.08
CA PHE A 533 -17.61 6.24 0.55
C PHE A 533 -17.92 4.79 0.18
N VAL A 534 -17.87 4.43 -1.11
CA VAL A 534 -18.09 3.05 -1.58
C VAL A 534 -17.08 2.08 -0.96
N THR A 535 -15.81 2.49 -0.86
CA THR A 535 -14.75 1.66 -0.26
C THR A 535 -15.01 1.41 1.23
N PHE A 536 -15.38 2.46 1.98
CA PHE A 536 -15.73 2.34 3.40
C PHE A 536 -17.02 1.53 3.62
N LEU A 537 -18.03 1.72 2.76
CA LEU A 537 -19.28 0.97 2.81
C LEU A 537 -19.05 -0.53 2.60
N LEU A 538 -18.27 -0.89 1.58
CA LEU A 538 -17.91 -2.28 1.32
C LEU A 538 -17.14 -2.88 2.51
N SER A 539 -16.16 -2.14 3.05
CA SER A 539 -15.44 -2.57 4.25
C SER A 539 -16.40 -2.79 5.42
N ALA A 540 -17.36 -1.89 5.66
CA ALA A 540 -18.31 -1.99 6.75
C ALA A 540 -19.23 -3.21 6.64
N LEU A 541 -19.71 -3.51 5.42
CA LEU A 541 -20.50 -4.70 5.15
C LEU A 541 -19.71 -6.00 5.39
N CYS A 542 -18.43 -6.03 4.99
CA CYS A 542 -17.55 -7.16 5.23
C CYS A 542 -17.31 -7.42 6.72
N HIS A 543 -17.13 -6.37 7.53
CA HIS A 543 -16.97 -6.50 8.98
C HIS A 543 -18.27 -6.95 9.67
N GLU A 544 -19.41 -6.40 9.26
CA GLU A 544 -20.73 -6.83 9.74
C GLU A 544 -21.01 -8.29 9.38
N LEU A 545 -20.62 -8.74 8.18
CA LEU A 545 -20.75 -10.14 7.77
C LEU A 545 -19.99 -11.07 8.73
N VAL A 546 -18.75 -10.73 9.08
CA VAL A 546 -17.96 -11.51 10.04
C VAL A 546 -18.66 -11.53 11.41
N MET A 547 -19.12 -10.38 11.90
CA MET A 547 -19.83 -10.31 13.18
C MET A 547 -21.14 -11.08 13.17
N ALA A 548 -21.91 -11.02 12.08
CA ALA A 548 -23.16 -11.74 11.93
C ALA A 548 -22.95 -13.25 11.97
N VAL A 549 -21.86 -13.75 11.38
CA VAL A 549 -21.51 -15.18 11.43
C VAL A 549 -21.01 -15.59 12.81
N VAL A 550 -20.10 -14.82 13.40
CA VAL A 550 -19.49 -15.12 14.71
C VAL A 550 -20.55 -15.11 15.82
N THR A 551 -21.45 -14.13 15.82
CA THR A 551 -22.50 -13.98 16.84
C THR A 551 -23.78 -14.76 16.52
N LYS A 552 -23.90 -15.28 15.29
CA LYS A 552 -25.13 -15.88 14.72
C LYS A 552 -26.36 -14.96 14.80
N LYS A 553 -26.14 -13.64 14.89
CA LYS A 553 -27.19 -12.61 14.99
C LYS A 553 -26.80 -11.41 14.14
N ILE A 554 -27.75 -10.86 13.39
CA ILE A 554 -27.53 -9.63 12.64
C ILE A 554 -27.84 -8.45 13.58
N ARG A 555 -26.79 -7.71 13.98
CA ARG A 555 -26.89 -6.52 14.83
C ARG A 555 -25.92 -5.47 14.27
N PRO A 556 -26.40 -4.45 13.55
CA PRO A 556 -25.55 -3.55 12.76
C PRO A 556 -24.74 -2.55 13.60
N TYR A 557 -24.35 -2.88 14.83
CA TYR A 557 -23.56 -2.01 15.69
C TYR A 557 -22.18 -1.73 15.08
N LEU A 558 -21.48 -2.76 14.59
CA LEU A 558 -20.18 -2.58 13.96
C LEU A 558 -20.30 -1.79 12.65
N PHE A 559 -21.30 -2.12 11.83
CA PHE A 559 -21.61 -1.38 10.61
C PHE A 559 -21.84 0.11 10.88
N LEU A 560 -22.73 0.44 11.83
CA LEU A 560 -23.07 1.84 12.16
C LEU A 560 -21.87 2.59 12.72
N MET A 561 -21.08 1.97 13.61
CA MET A 561 -19.87 2.58 14.16
C MET A 561 -18.80 2.82 13.09
N GLN A 562 -18.60 1.90 12.15
CA GLN A 562 -17.66 2.10 11.05
C GLN A 562 -18.13 3.19 10.09
N MET A 563 -19.42 3.25 9.76
CA MET A 563 -19.97 4.33 8.92
C MET A 563 -19.89 5.70 9.62
N ALA A 564 -20.03 5.74 10.95
CA ALA A 564 -19.83 6.95 11.75
C ALA A 564 -18.39 7.49 11.73
N GLN A 565 -17.40 6.70 11.30
CA GLN A 565 -16.03 7.18 11.11
C GLN A 565 -15.95 8.25 10.01
N LEU A 566 -16.77 8.18 8.95
CA LEU A 566 -16.73 9.15 7.85
C LEU A 566 -17.09 10.59 8.30
N PRO A 567 -18.20 10.82 9.03
CA PRO A 567 -18.47 12.10 9.69
C PRO A 567 -17.33 12.53 10.62
N MET A 568 -16.76 11.62 11.42
CA MET A 568 -15.65 11.95 12.30
C MET A 568 -14.39 12.38 11.52
N ILE A 569 -14.12 11.79 10.37
CA ILE A 569 -13.03 12.21 9.47
C ILE A 569 -13.31 13.62 8.95
N ALA A 570 -14.56 13.93 8.56
CA ALA A 570 -14.93 15.27 8.11
C ALA A 570 -14.74 16.31 9.23
N LEU A 571 -15.14 15.99 10.46
CA LEU A 571 -14.91 16.84 11.64
C LEU A 571 -13.42 17.00 11.95
N GLY A 572 -12.62 15.94 11.81
CA GLY A 572 -11.17 15.98 12.00
C GLY A 572 -10.44 16.86 10.98
N ARG A 573 -11.04 17.13 9.82
CA ARG A 573 -10.49 18.04 8.80
C ARG A 573 -10.69 19.51 9.14
N LEU A 574 -11.49 19.84 10.17
CA LEU A 574 -11.68 21.22 10.60
C LEU A 574 -10.34 21.84 11.05
N PRO A 575 -10.09 23.11 10.71
CA PRO A 575 -8.79 23.76 10.93
C PRO A 575 -8.38 23.84 12.40
N ILE A 576 -9.34 23.83 13.33
CA ILE A 576 -9.10 23.87 14.78
C ILE A 576 -8.48 22.55 15.26
N VAL A 577 -9.08 21.42 14.86
CA VAL A 577 -8.61 20.07 15.23
C VAL A 577 -7.29 19.77 14.52
N ARG A 578 -7.17 20.15 13.25
CA ARG A 578 -5.96 19.92 12.46
C ARG A 578 -4.72 20.64 12.99
N LYS A 579 -4.89 21.78 13.68
CA LYS A 579 -3.78 22.53 14.29
C LYS A 579 -3.22 21.81 15.52
N ASN A 580 -4.02 21.03 16.24
CA ASN A 580 -3.58 20.34 17.44
C ASN A 580 -3.56 18.82 17.26
N LYS A 581 -2.38 18.30 16.88
CA LYS A 581 -2.14 16.88 16.67
C LYS A 581 -2.40 16.03 17.92
N THR A 582 -2.07 16.56 19.10
CA THR A 582 -2.25 15.85 20.38
C THR A 582 -3.72 15.62 20.68
N ILE A 583 -4.56 16.63 20.49
CA ILE A 583 -6.02 16.48 20.66
C ILE A 583 -6.58 15.45 19.67
N GLY A 584 -6.13 15.48 18.41
CA GLY A 584 -6.53 14.48 17.41
C GLY A 584 -6.20 13.05 17.85
N ASN A 585 -5.01 12.82 18.40
CA ASN A 585 -4.60 11.52 18.91
C ASN A 585 -5.39 11.08 20.16
N ILE A 586 -5.67 11.99 21.10
CA ILE A 586 -6.51 11.71 22.27
C ILE A 586 -7.92 11.30 21.84
N VAL A 587 -8.54 12.06 20.93
CA VAL A 587 -9.88 11.75 20.40
C VAL A 587 -9.89 10.40 19.69
N PHE A 588 -8.84 10.08 18.93
CA PHE A 588 -8.67 8.78 18.28
C PHE A 588 -8.64 7.63 19.31
N TRP A 589 -7.78 7.70 20.33
CA TRP A 589 -7.68 6.65 21.35
C TRP A 589 -8.94 6.53 22.19
N MET A 590 -9.57 7.64 22.55
CA MET A 590 -10.86 7.64 23.26
C MET A 590 -11.96 6.99 22.41
N GLY A 591 -12.02 7.31 21.11
CA GLY A 591 -12.98 6.70 20.19
C GLY A 591 -12.74 5.20 19.99
N LEU A 592 -11.48 4.77 19.92
CA LEU A 592 -11.10 3.37 19.83
C LEU A 592 -11.50 2.61 21.11
N MET A 593 -11.20 3.17 22.28
CA MET A 593 -11.56 2.60 23.58
C MET A 593 -13.08 2.53 23.80
N ALA A 594 -13.82 3.50 23.28
CA ALA A 594 -15.28 3.55 23.36
C ALA A 594 -15.97 2.49 22.48
N GLY A 595 -15.35 2.08 21.36
CA GLY A 595 -15.96 1.16 20.41
C GLY A 595 -16.04 -0.28 20.90
N PHE A 596 -14.97 -0.81 21.50
CA PHE A 596 -14.88 -2.24 21.82
C PHE A 596 -15.90 -2.75 22.84
N PRO A 597 -16.21 -2.05 23.95
CA PRO A 597 -17.19 -2.56 24.91
C PRO A 597 -18.63 -2.58 24.38
N LEU A 598 -18.89 -1.94 23.23
CA LEU A 598 -20.21 -1.91 22.59
C LEU A 598 -20.41 -3.08 21.60
N LEU A 599 -19.32 -3.70 21.14
CA LEU A 599 -19.29 -4.85 20.24
C LEU A 599 -19.40 -6.15 21.03
#